data_AF-A0A7S0A188-F1
#
_entry.id   AF-A0A7S0A188-F1
#
_cell.length_a   1.000
_cell.length_b   1.000
_cell.length_c   1.000
_cell.angle_alpha   90.00
_cell.angle_beta   90.00
_cell.angle_gamma   90.00
#
_symmetry.space_group_name_H-M   'P 1'
#
loop_
_entity.id
_entity.type
_entity.pdbx_description
1 polymer ?
#
loop_
_entity_poly.entity_id
_entity_poly.type
_entity_poly.pdbx_seq_one_letter_code
_entity_poly.pdbx_strand_id
1 'polypeptide(L)'
;AFLEQWKDDLINFMDYPFEVGCFCAGAGTSDPHAYVGLTHNNLQIDNAFFWHNAEGGFEVGLLDWGVLACGPLAGAVQGCISGAQREVLREHRDAFLWAFIDSYAENGGPTLDFARFKLMSNLMMMNWSSSIIANVAQVLKFTKPKEWEHINDWMDEKLVGRFQTRAHCTQFKYALQLWQDWDLGEEFKNWTHACGLPARK
;
A
#
# COMPACT_ATOMS: atom_id res chain seq x y z
N ALA A 1 -10.18 5.99 -21.06
CA ALA A 1 -11.26 5.40 -20.26
C ALA A 1 -10.81 5.17 -18.83
N PHE A 2 -9.95 4.17 -18.54
CA PHE A 2 -9.50 3.88 -17.17
C PHE A 2 -8.86 5.08 -16.44
N LEU A 3 -7.92 5.80 -17.05
CA LEU A 3 -7.23 6.91 -16.37
C LEU A 3 -8.15 8.07 -15.99
N GLU A 4 -9.18 8.35 -16.80
CA GLU A 4 -10.18 9.38 -16.44
C GLU A 4 -11.04 8.90 -15.26
N GLN A 5 -11.50 7.63 -15.29
CA GLN A 5 -12.23 7.05 -14.16
C GLN A 5 -11.39 7.02 -12.88
N TRP A 6 -10.13 6.59 -12.97
CA TRP A 6 -9.19 6.59 -11.85
C TRP A 6 -9.00 7.99 -11.28
N LYS A 7 -8.88 9.02 -12.13
CA LYS A 7 -8.76 10.40 -11.69
C LYS A 7 -10.01 10.85 -10.93
N ASP A 8 -11.21 10.54 -11.43
CA ASP A 8 -12.45 10.88 -10.74
C ASP A 8 -12.58 10.15 -9.40
N ASP A 9 -12.26 8.85 -9.37
CA ASP A 9 -12.24 8.04 -8.14
C ASP A 9 -11.20 8.55 -7.14
N LEU A 10 -10.01 8.94 -7.61
CA LEU A 10 -8.94 9.50 -6.80
C LEU A 10 -9.36 10.80 -6.14
N ILE A 11 -9.93 11.73 -6.91
CA ILE A 11 -10.33 13.03 -6.35
C ILE A 11 -11.49 12.82 -5.35
N ASN A 12 -12.41 11.88 -5.63
CA ASN A 12 -13.44 11.50 -4.66
C ASN A 12 -12.84 10.90 -3.38
N PHE A 13 -11.86 10.00 -3.50
CA PHE A 13 -11.15 9.43 -2.35
C PHE A 13 -10.49 10.51 -1.48
N MET A 14 -9.90 11.52 -2.11
CA MET A 14 -9.24 12.64 -1.44
C MET A 14 -10.17 13.56 -0.64
N ASP A 15 -11.49 13.43 -0.79
CA ASP A 15 -12.47 14.15 0.04
C ASP A 15 -12.68 13.46 1.41
N TYR A 16 -12.23 12.20 1.59
CA TYR A 16 -12.47 11.38 2.80
C TYR A 16 -11.22 10.84 3.52
N PRO A 17 -10.06 11.54 3.55
CA PRO A 17 -8.83 10.98 4.14
C PRO A 17 -8.96 10.72 5.64
N PHE A 18 -9.76 11.52 6.36
CA PHE A 18 -9.95 11.37 7.80
C PHE A 18 -10.89 10.23 8.15
N GLU A 19 -11.98 10.06 7.41
CA GLU A 19 -12.93 8.97 7.57
C GLU A 19 -12.25 7.62 7.28
N VAL A 20 -11.46 7.56 6.21
CA VAL A 20 -10.63 6.40 5.89
C VAL A 20 -9.63 6.12 7.02
N GLY A 21 -8.95 7.16 7.53
CA GLY A 21 -8.02 7.04 8.66
C GLY A 21 -8.69 6.49 9.92
N CYS A 22 -9.84 7.04 10.30
CA CYS A 22 -10.62 6.58 11.45
C CYS A 22 -11.10 5.13 11.28
N PHE A 23 -11.60 4.77 10.10
CA PHE A 23 -12.00 3.39 9.79
C PHE A 23 -10.82 2.43 9.94
N CYS A 24 -9.67 2.79 9.37
CA CYS A 24 -8.45 1.98 9.47
C CYS A 24 -7.87 1.96 10.90
N ALA A 25 -8.20 2.94 11.74
CA ALA A 25 -7.89 2.94 13.16
C ALA A 25 -8.91 2.15 14.02
N GLY A 26 -9.81 1.38 13.40
CA GLY A 26 -10.74 0.49 14.10
C GLY A 26 -12.12 1.09 14.41
N ALA A 27 -12.43 2.30 13.93
CA ALA A 27 -13.76 2.90 14.14
C ALA A 27 -14.89 2.01 13.60
N GLY A 28 -15.98 1.90 14.35
CA GLY A 28 -17.12 1.04 14.03
C GLY A 28 -16.96 -0.42 14.45
N THR A 29 -15.92 -0.76 15.21
CA THR A 29 -15.76 -2.09 15.84
C THR A 29 -16.00 -2.01 17.34
N SER A 30 -16.21 -3.17 17.97
CA SER A 30 -16.30 -3.29 19.44
C SER A 30 -14.95 -3.13 20.14
N ASP A 31 -13.84 -3.35 19.43
CA ASP A 31 -12.47 -3.20 19.93
C ASP A 31 -11.61 -2.47 18.88
N PRO A 32 -11.65 -1.13 18.86
CA PRO A 32 -10.85 -0.34 17.93
C PRO A 32 -9.34 -0.54 18.10
N HIS A 33 -8.89 -0.85 19.32
CA HIS A 33 -7.47 -1.01 19.61
C HIS A 33 -6.85 -2.25 18.96
N ALA A 34 -7.66 -3.24 18.62
CA ALA A 34 -7.21 -4.43 17.88
C ALA A 34 -6.54 -4.10 16.53
N TYR A 35 -6.89 -2.97 15.91
CA TYR A 35 -6.51 -2.62 14.54
C TYR A 35 -5.34 -1.64 14.44
N VAL A 36 -4.77 -1.22 15.58
CA VAL A 36 -3.67 -0.25 15.64
C VAL A 36 -2.52 -0.79 16.48
N GLY A 37 -1.30 -0.36 16.16
CA GLY A 37 -0.11 -0.75 16.91
C GLY A 37 1.09 0.12 16.56
N LEU A 38 2.23 -0.17 17.18
CA LEU A 38 3.52 0.38 16.77
C LEU A 38 3.96 -0.33 15.48
N THR A 39 3.93 0.37 14.34
CA THR A 39 4.16 -0.22 13.02
C THR A 39 5.42 0.29 12.33
N HIS A 40 6.05 -0.60 11.58
CA HIS A 40 7.14 -0.29 10.67
C HIS A 40 6.61 -0.19 9.23
N ASN A 41 6.25 1.01 8.78
CA ASN A 41 5.54 1.20 7.50
C ASN A 41 6.47 1.16 6.26
N ASN A 42 7.78 0.95 6.44
CA ASN A 42 8.74 0.77 5.34
C ASN A 42 9.43 -0.62 5.37
N LEU A 43 8.72 -1.68 5.77
CA LEU A 43 9.34 -3.00 6.01
C LEU A 43 9.38 -3.91 4.78
N GLN A 44 9.80 -3.35 3.64
CA GLN A 44 10.08 -4.14 2.44
C GLN A 44 11.26 -5.10 2.69
N ILE A 45 11.40 -6.14 1.86
CA ILE A 45 12.40 -7.21 2.07
C ILE A 45 13.85 -6.70 2.10
N ASP A 46 14.14 -5.58 1.44
CA ASP A 46 15.43 -4.89 1.43
C ASP A 46 15.70 -4.09 2.72
N ASN A 47 14.69 -3.87 3.56
CA ASN A 47 14.79 -3.32 4.91
C ASN A 47 14.76 -4.39 6.01
N ALA A 48 15.06 -5.64 5.63
CA ALA A 48 15.23 -6.75 6.56
C ALA A 48 16.54 -7.51 6.25
N PHE A 49 17.09 -8.14 7.28
CA PHE A 49 18.17 -9.11 7.14
C PHE A 49 17.78 -10.40 7.85
N PHE A 50 18.23 -11.52 7.29
CA PHE A 50 17.79 -12.84 7.69
C PHE A 50 18.99 -13.73 8.00
N TRP A 51 18.90 -14.55 9.04
CA TRP A 51 19.95 -15.51 9.40
C TRP A 51 19.36 -16.77 10.02
N HIS A 52 20.14 -17.84 10.07
CA HIS A 52 19.80 -19.01 10.88
C HIS A 52 20.44 -18.88 12.27
N ASN A 53 19.67 -19.09 13.33
CA ASN A 53 20.19 -19.15 14.69
C ASN A 53 20.97 -20.46 14.94
N ALA A 54 21.57 -20.59 16.12
CA ALA A 54 22.38 -21.77 16.49
C ALA A 54 21.60 -23.09 16.49
N GLU A 55 20.26 -23.04 16.58
CA GLU A 55 19.35 -24.18 16.57
C GLU A 55 18.82 -24.50 15.16
N GLY A 56 19.23 -23.73 14.15
CA GLY A 56 18.77 -23.86 12.77
C GLY A 56 17.46 -23.13 12.45
N GLY A 57 16.86 -22.45 13.44
CA GLY A 57 15.68 -21.59 13.25
C GLY A 57 16.01 -20.39 12.37
N PHE A 58 15.02 -19.91 11.61
CA PHE A 58 15.16 -18.73 10.76
C PHE A 58 14.75 -17.48 11.54
N GLU A 59 15.65 -16.50 11.61
CA GLU A 59 15.46 -15.24 12.33
C GLU A 59 15.46 -14.07 11.36
N VAL A 60 14.83 -12.97 11.80
CA VAL A 60 14.74 -11.73 11.03
C VAL A 60 15.11 -10.54 11.90
N GLY A 61 15.84 -9.60 11.32
CA GLY A 61 16.18 -8.32 11.89
C GLY A 61 15.74 -7.20 10.96
N LEU A 62 15.31 -6.09 11.53
CA LEU A 62 14.67 -4.99 10.78
C LEU A 62 15.61 -3.77 10.74
N LEU A 63 15.64 -3.10 9.60
CA LEU A 63 16.40 -1.89 9.33
C LEU A 63 15.45 -0.73 9.02
N ASP A 64 16.01 0.49 8.94
CA ASP A 64 15.31 1.69 8.44
C ASP A 64 14.03 2.08 9.23
N TRP A 65 14.20 2.22 10.54
CA TRP A 65 13.16 2.62 11.49
C TRP A 65 12.70 4.08 11.37
N GLY A 66 13.10 4.82 10.32
CA GLY A 66 12.85 6.25 10.17
C GLY A 66 11.37 6.64 10.10
N VAL A 67 10.49 5.69 9.77
CA VAL A 67 9.02 5.87 9.71
C VAL A 67 8.27 5.02 10.74
N LEU A 68 8.94 4.61 11.82
CA LEU A 68 8.31 3.94 12.94
C LEU A 68 7.27 4.87 13.60
N ALA A 69 6.02 4.44 13.68
CA ALA A 69 4.95 5.21 14.28
C ALA A 69 3.84 4.31 14.81
N CYS A 70 3.00 4.84 15.70
CA CYS A 70 1.73 4.19 16.02
C CYS A 70 0.74 4.45 14.86
N GLY A 71 0.12 3.39 14.34
CA GLY A 71 -0.83 3.52 13.23
C GLY A 71 -1.61 2.24 12.93
N PRO A 72 -2.46 2.27 11.88
CA PRO A 72 -3.21 1.11 11.42
C PRO A 72 -2.30 -0.06 11.04
N LEU A 73 -2.61 -1.26 11.54
CA LEU A 73 -1.85 -2.47 11.23
C LEU A 73 -1.85 -2.80 9.72
N ALA A 74 -2.95 -2.49 9.03
CA ALA A 74 -3.04 -2.66 7.57
C ALA A 74 -2.01 -1.83 6.80
N GLY A 75 -1.59 -0.68 7.34
CA GLY A 75 -0.52 0.13 6.76
C GLY A 75 0.85 -0.54 6.84
N ALA A 76 1.12 -1.28 7.93
CA ALA A 76 2.35 -2.05 8.10
C ALA A 76 2.47 -3.13 7.02
N VAL A 77 1.40 -3.91 6.84
CA VAL A 77 1.35 -4.98 5.82
C VAL A 77 1.52 -4.41 4.42
N GLN A 78 0.86 -3.29 4.13
CA GLN A 78 1.03 -2.59 2.85
C GLN A 78 2.49 -2.17 2.63
N GLY A 79 3.16 -1.65 3.66
CA GLY A 79 4.59 -1.38 3.64
C GLY A 79 5.42 -2.61 3.26
N CYS A 80 5.17 -3.75 3.92
CA CYS A 80 5.88 -5.00 3.67
C CYS A 80 5.76 -5.51 2.23
N ILE A 81 4.54 -5.50 1.69
CA ILE A 81 4.25 -6.14 0.39
C ILE A 81 4.41 -5.18 -0.80
N SER A 82 4.56 -3.88 -0.57
CA SER A 82 4.61 -2.85 -1.63
C SER A 82 5.78 -3.01 -2.62
N GLY A 83 6.84 -3.74 -2.25
CA GLY A 83 7.96 -4.06 -3.14
C GLY A 83 7.73 -5.28 -4.05
N ALA A 84 6.67 -6.06 -3.81
CA ALA A 84 6.38 -7.24 -4.61
C ALA A 84 5.88 -6.88 -6.03
N GLN A 85 6.15 -7.76 -6.98
CA GLN A 85 5.65 -7.61 -8.35
C GLN A 85 4.12 -7.69 -8.37
N ARG A 86 3.51 -6.99 -9.34
CA ARG A 86 2.05 -6.96 -9.52
C ARG A 86 1.43 -8.36 -9.55
N GLU A 87 2.05 -9.29 -10.25
CA GLU A 87 1.56 -10.65 -10.43
C GLU A 87 1.49 -11.40 -9.10
N VAL A 88 2.53 -11.27 -8.28
CA VAL A 88 2.59 -11.84 -6.93
C VAL A 88 1.49 -11.24 -6.05
N LEU A 89 1.31 -9.92 -6.09
CA LEU A 89 0.28 -9.25 -5.32
C LEU A 89 -1.13 -9.60 -5.79
N ARG A 90 -1.34 -9.80 -7.09
CA ARG A 90 -2.63 -10.21 -7.64
C ARG A 90 -3.00 -11.65 -7.22
N GLU A 91 -2.02 -12.54 -7.14
CA GLU A 91 -2.24 -13.95 -6.81
C GLU A 91 -2.26 -14.23 -5.30
N HIS A 92 -1.37 -13.60 -4.53
CA HIS A 92 -1.09 -14.02 -3.16
C HIS A 92 -1.46 -13.00 -2.08
N ARG A 93 -2.08 -11.87 -2.43
CA ARG A 93 -2.43 -10.84 -1.44
C ARG A 93 -3.22 -11.36 -0.25
N ASP A 94 -4.28 -12.12 -0.50
CA ASP A 94 -5.12 -12.63 0.59
C ASP A 94 -4.32 -13.57 1.51
N ALA A 95 -3.35 -14.32 0.96
CA ALA A 95 -2.44 -15.14 1.75
C ALA A 95 -1.49 -14.30 2.60
N PHE A 96 -0.98 -13.16 2.11
CA PHE A 96 -0.19 -12.24 2.93
C PHE A 96 -1.01 -11.61 4.07
N LEU A 97 -2.27 -11.27 3.81
CA LEU A 97 -3.16 -10.75 4.84
C LEU A 97 -3.45 -11.80 5.92
N TRP A 98 -3.73 -13.05 5.53
CA TRP A 98 -3.90 -14.15 6.48
C TRP A 98 -2.63 -14.42 7.29
N ALA A 99 -1.47 -14.49 6.63
CA ALA A 99 -0.19 -14.70 7.31
C ALA A 99 0.07 -13.62 8.39
N PHE A 100 -0.31 -12.38 8.13
CA PHE A 100 -0.23 -11.32 9.13
C PHE A 100 -1.22 -11.53 10.28
N ILE A 101 -2.49 -11.81 9.99
CA ILE A 101 -3.53 -12.00 11.01
C ILE A 101 -3.19 -13.18 11.93
N ASP A 102 -2.76 -14.30 11.34
CA ASP A 102 -2.40 -15.51 12.06
C ASP A 102 -1.18 -15.26 12.96
N SER A 103 -0.11 -14.68 12.40
CA SER A 103 1.09 -14.34 13.18
C SER A 103 0.79 -13.32 14.27
N TYR A 104 -0.05 -12.32 14.01
CA TYR A 104 -0.46 -11.35 15.03
C TYR A 104 -1.19 -12.04 16.19
N ALA A 105 -2.13 -12.95 15.90
CA ALA A 105 -2.85 -13.70 16.92
C ALA A 105 -1.93 -14.66 17.71
N GLU A 106 -1.05 -15.39 17.02
CA GLU A 106 -0.09 -16.31 17.63
C GLU A 106 0.90 -15.60 18.57
N ASN A 107 1.22 -14.33 18.28
CA ASN A 107 2.18 -13.53 19.03
C ASN A 107 1.53 -12.55 20.02
N GLY A 108 0.26 -12.79 20.40
CA GLY A 108 -0.41 -12.12 21.50
C GLY A 108 -1.38 -10.99 21.12
N GLY A 109 -1.56 -10.73 19.82
CA GLY A 109 -2.64 -9.89 19.32
C GLY A 109 -4.00 -10.60 19.33
N PRO A 110 -5.12 -9.86 19.24
CA PRO A 110 -6.43 -10.44 18.98
C PRO A 110 -6.55 -10.95 17.54
N THR A 111 -7.44 -11.92 17.32
CA THR A 111 -7.85 -12.31 15.96
C THR A 111 -8.60 -11.17 15.28
N LEU A 112 -8.17 -10.81 14.07
CA LEU A 112 -8.80 -9.75 13.27
C LEU A 112 -9.85 -10.33 12.33
N ASP A 113 -10.89 -9.55 12.04
CA ASP A 113 -11.84 -9.88 10.97
C ASP A 113 -11.17 -9.68 9.60
N PHE A 114 -11.06 -10.76 8.83
CA PHE A 114 -10.36 -10.74 7.54
C PHE A 114 -11.02 -9.80 6.54
N ALA A 115 -12.37 -9.80 6.45
CA ALA A 115 -13.09 -8.98 5.49
C ALA A 115 -12.83 -7.48 5.75
N ARG A 116 -12.90 -7.07 7.03
CA ARG A 116 -12.52 -5.72 7.44
C ARG A 116 -11.06 -5.42 7.19
N PHE A 117 -10.14 -6.32 7.56
CA PHE A 117 -8.71 -6.07 7.41
C PHE A 117 -8.30 -5.94 5.94
N LYS A 118 -8.91 -6.73 5.05
CA LYS A 118 -8.75 -6.61 3.59
C LYS A 118 -9.25 -5.26 3.08
N LEU A 119 -10.44 -4.82 3.51
CA LEU A 119 -10.95 -3.49 3.15
C LEU A 119 -10.05 -2.36 3.66
N MET A 120 -9.53 -2.47 4.89
CA MET A 120 -8.53 -1.52 5.40
C MET A 120 -7.27 -1.49 4.55
N SER A 121 -6.75 -2.65 4.15
CA SER A 121 -5.60 -2.77 3.24
C SER A 121 -5.90 -2.11 1.88
N ASN A 122 -7.11 -2.30 1.33
CA ASN A 122 -7.54 -1.64 0.09
C ASN A 122 -7.54 -0.13 0.20
N LEU A 123 -8.17 0.41 1.24
CA LEU A 123 -8.21 1.85 1.48
C LEU A 123 -6.82 2.44 1.74
N MET A 124 -5.93 1.71 2.43
CA MET A 124 -4.54 2.11 2.62
C MET A 124 -3.74 2.08 1.32
N MET A 125 -3.98 1.10 0.43
CA MET A 125 -3.40 1.08 -0.92
C MET A 125 -3.86 2.28 -1.73
N MET A 126 -5.13 2.68 -1.65
CA MET A 126 -5.64 3.89 -2.30
C MET A 126 -4.97 5.16 -1.75
N ASN A 127 -4.84 5.26 -0.42
CA ASN A 127 -4.16 6.38 0.24
C ASN A 127 -2.68 6.48 -0.16
N TRP A 128 -1.98 5.35 -0.22
CA TRP A 128 -0.61 5.34 -0.72
C TRP A 128 -0.57 5.74 -2.20
N SER A 129 -1.43 5.15 -3.03
CA SER A 129 -1.52 5.43 -4.47
C SER A 129 -1.86 6.90 -4.78
N SER A 130 -2.60 7.58 -3.91
CA SER A 130 -2.87 9.01 -4.06
C SER A 130 -1.65 9.87 -3.73
N SER A 131 -0.86 9.45 -2.73
CA SER A 131 0.35 10.17 -2.31
C SER A 131 1.51 10.07 -3.30
N ILE A 132 1.66 8.94 -4.00
CA ILE A 132 2.81 8.72 -4.90
C ILE A 132 2.83 9.66 -6.11
N ILE A 133 1.71 10.30 -6.45
CA ILE A 133 1.69 11.31 -7.53
C ILE A 133 2.63 12.48 -7.24
N ALA A 134 2.90 12.76 -5.95
CA ALA A 134 3.87 13.76 -5.54
C ALA A 134 5.31 13.43 -6.01
N ASN A 135 5.61 12.15 -6.28
CA ASN A 135 6.92 11.72 -6.77
C ASN A 135 7.19 12.11 -8.23
N VAL A 136 6.18 12.53 -9.00
CA VAL A 136 6.38 13.05 -10.37
C VAL A 136 7.39 14.20 -10.38
N ALA A 137 7.37 15.06 -9.36
CA ALA A 137 8.33 16.15 -9.23
C ALA A 137 9.77 15.63 -9.06
N GLN A 138 9.97 14.49 -8.38
CA GLN A 138 11.30 13.86 -8.27
C GLN A 138 11.73 13.26 -9.60
N VAL A 139 10.83 12.56 -10.30
CA VAL A 139 11.09 12.01 -11.64
C VAL A 139 11.59 13.10 -12.60
N LEU A 140 10.93 14.26 -12.63
CA LEU A 140 11.28 15.38 -13.51
C LEU A 140 12.63 16.05 -13.17
N LYS A 141 13.19 15.82 -11.98
CA LYS A 141 14.57 16.25 -11.66
C LYS A 141 15.60 15.43 -12.43
N PHE A 142 15.38 14.12 -12.56
CA PHE A 142 16.33 13.17 -13.12
C PHE A 142 16.05 12.78 -14.59
N THR A 143 14.81 12.94 -15.06
CA THR A 143 14.42 12.68 -16.45
C THR A 143 13.52 13.82 -16.95
N LYS A 144 14.05 14.64 -17.85
CA LYS A 144 13.38 15.85 -18.34
C LYS A 144 12.21 15.51 -19.28
N PRO A 145 11.17 16.37 -19.38
CA PRO A 145 10.01 16.14 -20.25
C PRO A 145 10.36 15.68 -21.67
N LYS A 146 11.33 16.34 -22.33
CA LYS A 146 11.74 15.99 -23.70
C LYS A 146 12.42 14.63 -23.82
N GLU A 147 13.04 14.11 -22.77
CA GLU A 147 13.66 12.79 -22.81
C GLU A 147 12.62 11.67 -22.91
N TRP A 148 11.42 11.89 -22.38
CA TRP A 148 10.31 10.92 -22.41
C TRP A 148 9.83 10.60 -23.82
N GLU A 149 10.01 11.52 -24.78
CA GLU A 149 9.70 11.29 -26.20
C GLU A 149 10.54 10.16 -26.82
N HIS A 150 11.64 9.79 -26.17
CA HIS A 150 12.57 8.77 -26.65
C HIS A 150 12.59 7.50 -25.79
N ILE A 151 11.92 7.51 -24.63
CA ILE A 151 11.82 6.35 -23.73
C ILE A 151 10.58 5.57 -24.15
N ASN A 152 10.77 4.55 -24.99
CA ASN A 152 9.68 3.76 -25.57
C ASN A 152 9.53 2.37 -24.96
N ASP A 153 10.45 1.99 -24.09
CA ASP A 153 10.50 0.66 -23.48
C ASP A 153 10.84 0.74 -21.98
N TRP A 154 10.37 -0.23 -21.20
CA TRP A 154 10.60 -0.27 -19.76
C TRP A 154 12.05 -0.63 -19.40
N MET A 155 12.80 -1.22 -20.34
CA MET A 155 14.22 -1.56 -20.17
C MET A 155 15.15 -0.48 -20.72
N ASP A 156 14.62 0.67 -21.18
CA ASP A 156 15.43 1.79 -21.63
C ASP A 156 16.43 2.22 -20.54
N GLU A 157 17.69 2.43 -20.93
CA GLU A 157 18.78 2.76 -20.03
C GLU A 157 18.51 4.06 -19.24
N LYS A 158 17.80 5.03 -19.82
CA LYS A 158 17.44 6.28 -19.13
C LYS A 158 16.38 6.06 -18.06
N LEU A 159 15.57 5.01 -18.18
CA LEU A 159 14.66 4.58 -17.13
C LEU A 159 15.43 3.73 -16.11
N VAL A 160 15.98 2.60 -16.54
CA VAL A 160 16.57 1.57 -15.64
C VAL A 160 17.82 2.06 -14.93
N GLY A 161 18.68 2.81 -15.62
CA GLY A 161 19.94 3.34 -15.10
C GLY A 161 19.78 4.49 -14.12
N ARG A 162 18.58 5.08 -14.00
CA ARG A 162 18.29 6.20 -13.08
C ARG A 162 17.38 5.73 -11.96
N PHE A 163 17.95 5.42 -10.80
CA PHE A 163 17.20 4.87 -9.66
C PHE A 163 15.92 5.65 -9.34
N GLN A 164 16.03 6.98 -9.19
CA GLN A 164 14.89 7.84 -8.83
C GLN A 164 13.79 7.83 -9.90
N THR A 165 14.16 7.82 -11.18
CA THR A 165 13.22 7.68 -12.29
C THR A 165 12.55 6.30 -12.25
N ARG A 166 13.35 5.22 -12.22
CA ARG A 166 12.87 3.84 -12.20
C ARG A 166 11.93 3.58 -11.03
N ALA A 167 12.35 3.90 -9.82
CA ALA A 167 11.62 3.58 -8.59
C ALA A 167 10.24 4.24 -8.59
N HIS A 168 10.18 5.55 -8.82
CA HIS A 168 8.92 6.29 -8.79
C HIS A 168 7.99 5.96 -9.97
N CYS A 169 8.53 5.76 -11.18
CA CYS A 169 7.71 5.30 -12.30
C CYS A 169 7.16 3.89 -12.06
N THR A 170 7.94 2.99 -11.44
CA THR A 170 7.47 1.64 -11.08
C THR A 170 6.36 1.70 -10.05
N GLN A 171 6.53 2.49 -8.98
CA GLN A 171 5.49 2.72 -7.98
C GLN A 171 4.19 3.22 -8.62
N PHE A 172 4.28 4.24 -9.49
CA PHE A 172 3.11 4.80 -10.17
C PHE A 172 2.43 3.80 -11.11
N LYS A 173 3.21 3.08 -11.91
CA LYS A 173 2.69 2.02 -12.79
C LYS A 173 1.97 0.93 -12.00
N TYR A 174 2.59 0.41 -10.94
CA TYR A 174 2.02 -0.67 -10.13
C TYR A 174 0.80 -0.21 -9.34
N ALA A 175 0.81 1.01 -8.78
CA ALA A 175 -0.36 1.56 -8.12
C ALA A 175 -1.59 1.61 -9.04
N LEU A 176 -1.43 2.13 -10.26
CA LEU A 176 -2.53 2.18 -11.25
C LEU A 176 -3.01 0.78 -11.64
N GLN A 177 -2.08 -0.16 -11.86
CA GLN A 177 -2.41 -1.53 -12.23
C GLN A 177 -3.15 -2.27 -11.11
N LEU A 178 -2.70 -2.12 -9.86
CA LEU A 178 -3.33 -2.76 -8.71
C LEU A 178 -4.66 -2.10 -8.35
N TRP A 179 -4.80 -0.78 -8.56
CA TRP A 179 -6.08 -0.08 -8.45
C TRP A 179 -7.12 -0.68 -9.39
N GLN A 180 -6.72 -1.01 -10.62
CA GLN A 180 -7.58 -1.66 -11.59
C GLN A 180 -7.86 -3.13 -11.24
N ASP A 181 -6.82 -3.89 -10.90
CA ASP A 181 -6.94 -5.33 -10.64
C ASP A 181 -7.79 -5.66 -9.41
N TRP A 182 -7.80 -4.75 -8.43
CA TRP A 182 -8.55 -4.92 -7.18
C TRP A 182 -9.85 -4.13 -7.14
N ASP A 183 -10.20 -3.44 -8.23
CA ASP A 183 -11.40 -2.62 -8.36
C ASP A 183 -11.59 -1.63 -7.20
N LEU A 184 -10.50 -0.97 -6.81
CA LEU A 184 -10.45 -0.14 -5.59
C LEU A 184 -11.44 1.03 -5.64
N GLY A 185 -11.71 1.56 -6.84
CA GLY A 185 -12.68 2.63 -7.03
C GLY A 185 -14.10 2.21 -6.68
N GLU A 186 -14.52 1.01 -7.07
CA GLU A 186 -15.84 0.47 -6.76
C GLU A 186 -15.95 0.07 -5.29
N GLU A 187 -14.90 -0.55 -4.73
CA GLU A 187 -14.87 -0.91 -3.32
C GLU A 187 -14.98 0.33 -2.41
N PHE A 188 -14.30 1.43 -2.77
CA PHE A 188 -14.43 2.70 -2.06
C PHE A 188 -15.84 3.28 -2.13
N LYS A 189 -16.51 3.22 -3.28
CA LYS A 189 -17.91 3.66 -3.42
C LYS A 189 -18.84 2.83 -2.54
N ASN A 190 -18.64 1.52 -2.51
CA ASN A 190 -19.40 0.63 -1.65
C ASN A 190 -19.16 0.93 -0.17
N TRP A 191 -17.92 1.20 0.23
CA TRP A 191 -17.58 1.60 1.59
C TRP A 191 -18.21 2.94 1.98
N THR A 192 -18.12 3.98 1.15
CA THR A 192 -18.73 5.29 1.44
C THR A 192 -20.25 5.18 1.60
N HIS A 193 -20.92 4.41 0.72
CA HIS A 193 -22.34 4.12 0.83
C HIS A 193 -22.68 3.36 2.13
N ALA A 194 -21.92 2.30 2.47
CA ALA A 194 -22.14 1.53 3.69
C ALA A 194 -21.94 2.36 4.97
N CYS A 195 -21.03 3.34 4.93
CA CYS A 195 -20.81 4.28 6.02
C CYS A 195 -21.80 5.46 6.06
N GLY A 196 -22.68 5.58 5.06
CA GLY A 196 -23.62 6.71 4.96
C GLY A 196 -22.93 8.06 4.70
N LEU A 197 -21.75 8.03 4.10
CA LEU A 197 -21.01 9.25 3.74
C LEU A 197 -21.67 9.93 2.53
N PRO A 198 -21.62 11.28 2.45
CA PRO A 198 -22.25 11.99 1.35
C PRO A 198 -21.64 11.58 0.01
N ALA A 199 -22.47 11.53 -1.04
CA ALA A 199 -21.92 11.45 -2.39
C ALA A 199 -21.25 12.78 -2.74
N ARG A 200 -20.12 12.71 -3.45
CA ARG A 200 -19.52 13.89 -4.06
C ARG A 200 -20.50 14.49 -5.08
N LYS A 201 -20.74 15.80 -4.96
CA LYS A 201 -21.63 16.55 -5.86
C LYS A 201 -20.97 16.84 -7.20
#